data_AF-A0A0C2F901-F1
#
_entry.id   AF-A0A0C2F901-F1
#
_cell.length_a   1.000
_cell.length_b   1.000
_cell.length_c   1.000
_cell.angle_alpha   90.00
_cell.angle_beta   90.00
_cell.angle_gamma   90.00
#
_symmetry.space_group_name_H-M   'P 1'
#
loop_
_entity.id
_entity.type
_entity.pdbx_description
1 polymer ?
#
loop_
_entity_poly.entity_id
_entity_poly.type
_entity_poly.pdbx_seq_one_letter_code
_entity_poly.pdbx_strand_id
1 'polypeptide(L)'
;MEFLVKVADKIFPEFKLMWLVEEVKKNLPQELDFILEAKNADRLAEMFKHLKFLKVPKMYYEYSTPRLLTMEFCEGEHIDDIDFMIKNNIDRHDVCRKMGRLYSEMIFLNGYLHSDPHPGNVLVNKKENGEVEIVLLDHCLYLDIDDRFRGLYADLWLALLAPDPDKLRSVAAEMGVGELYGLFACIVARRFWKAVSQGIKNKKMDTDEQDELRLYAASLIPQISEVLHRMPRQMLLILKTNDLLRNLEHVLGTENRSDAHIEM
;
A
#
# COMPACT_ATOMS: atom_id res chain seq x y z
N MET A 1 1.83 -26.91 2.00
CA MET A 1 0.97 -25.76 2.33
C MET A 1 -0.46 -25.97 1.83
N GLU A 2 -0.68 -26.20 0.54
CA GLU A 2 -2.04 -26.33 -0.06
C GLU A 2 -2.93 -27.41 0.59
N PHE A 3 -2.38 -28.58 0.93
CA PHE A 3 -3.12 -29.63 1.64
C PHE A 3 -3.62 -29.18 3.02
N LEU A 4 -2.78 -28.49 3.80
CA LEU A 4 -3.15 -28.01 5.14
C LEU A 4 -4.25 -26.96 5.07
N VAL A 5 -4.19 -26.07 4.06
CA VAL A 5 -5.24 -25.04 3.89
C VAL A 5 -6.55 -25.66 3.39
N LYS A 6 -6.51 -26.66 2.51
CA LYS A 6 -7.71 -27.42 2.12
C LYS A 6 -8.36 -28.16 3.30
N VAL A 7 -7.55 -28.68 4.22
CA VAL A 7 -8.05 -29.29 5.46
C VAL A 7 -8.65 -28.22 6.38
N ALA A 8 -7.99 -27.07 6.53
CA ALA A 8 -8.51 -25.95 7.32
C ALA A 8 -9.83 -25.40 6.76
N ASP A 9 -9.94 -25.21 5.44
CA ASP A 9 -11.16 -24.76 4.73
C ASP A 9 -12.32 -25.75 4.95
N LYS A 10 -12.03 -27.05 5.05
CA LYS A 10 -13.03 -28.07 5.35
C LYS A 10 -13.48 -28.08 6.81
N ILE A 11 -12.61 -27.69 7.74
CA ILE A 11 -12.90 -27.62 9.18
C ILE A 11 -13.57 -26.28 9.54
N PHE A 12 -13.19 -25.21 8.85
CA PHE A 12 -13.65 -23.83 9.07
C PHE A 12 -14.11 -23.20 7.73
N PRO A 13 -15.27 -23.61 7.19
CA PRO A 13 -15.74 -23.16 5.87
C PRO A 13 -16.05 -21.66 5.77
N GLU A 14 -16.16 -21.00 6.91
CA GLU A 14 -16.30 -19.54 7.03
C GLU A 14 -14.97 -18.78 6.88
N PHE A 15 -13.83 -19.48 6.86
CA PHE A 15 -12.50 -18.90 6.61
C PHE A 15 -11.98 -19.30 5.23
N LYS A 16 -12.35 -18.52 4.21
CA LYS A 16 -11.86 -18.70 2.84
C LYS A 16 -10.41 -18.22 2.72
N LEU A 17 -9.44 -19.07 3.05
CA LEU A 17 -7.99 -18.75 3.00
C LEU A 17 -7.28 -19.23 1.73
N MET A 18 -7.99 -19.93 0.84
CA MET A 18 -7.39 -20.48 -0.38
C MET A 18 -6.77 -19.42 -1.29
N TRP A 19 -7.34 -18.21 -1.34
CA TRP A 19 -6.80 -17.10 -2.13
C TRP A 19 -5.39 -16.69 -1.66
N LEU A 20 -5.09 -16.77 -0.36
CA LEU A 20 -3.78 -16.43 0.19
C LEU A 20 -2.70 -17.42 -0.27
N VAL A 21 -3.04 -18.70 -0.32
CA VAL A 21 -2.12 -19.75 -0.80
C VAL A 21 -1.79 -19.55 -2.27
N GLU A 22 -2.80 -19.20 -3.08
CA GLU A 22 -2.59 -18.91 -4.50
C GLU A 22 -1.68 -17.69 -4.71
N GLU A 23 -1.79 -16.69 -3.84
CA GLU A 23 -0.98 -15.48 -3.91
C GLU A 23 0.48 -15.76 -3.50
N VAL A 24 0.69 -16.45 -2.38
CA VAL A 24 2.03 -16.88 -1.94
C VAL A 24 2.70 -17.74 -3.01
N LYS A 25 1.96 -18.67 -3.63
CA LYS A 25 2.52 -19.55 -4.68
C LYS A 25 2.97 -18.78 -5.92
N LYS A 26 2.32 -17.64 -6.22
CA LYS A 26 2.67 -16.78 -7.36
C LYS A 26 3.84 -15.85 -7.05
N ASN A 27 3.88 -15.28 -5.84
CA ASN A 27 4.85 -14.24 -5.49
C ASN A 27 6.16 -14.81 -4.96
N LEU A 28 6.13 -15.91 -4.20
CA LEU A 28 7.32 -16.50 -3.59
C LEU A 28 8.42 -16.85 -4.61
N PRO A 29 8.14 -17.43 -5.80
CA PRO A 29 9.19 -17.67 -6.79
C PRO A 29 9.83 -16.40 -7.34
N GLN A 30 9.07 -15.29 -7.39
CA GLN A 30 9.56 -13.99 -7.85
C GLN A 30 10.45 -13.34 -6.78
N GLU A 31 10.06 -13.44 -5.51
CA GLU A 31 10.86 -12.97 -4.36
C GLU A 31 12.18 -13.73 -4.19
N LEU A 32 12.27 -14.96 -4.71
CA LEU A 32 13.48 -15.80 -4.64
C LEU A 32 14.43 -15.62 -5.84
N ASP A 33 14.12 -14.74 -6.79
CA ASP A 33 14.98 -14.42 -7.92
C ASP A 33 15.46 -12.96 -7.85
N PHE A 34 16.65 -12.77 -7.27
CA PHE A 34 17.23 -11.44 -7.12
C PHE A 34 17.63 -10.76 -8.43
N ILE A 35 17.69 -11.50 -9.56
CA ILE A 35 17.85 -10.86 -10.87
C ILE A 35 16.55 -10.19 -11.31
N LEU A 36 15.40 -10.74 -10.91
CA LEU A 36 14.11 -10.09 -11.13
C LEU A 36 13.98 -8.82 -10.28
N GLU A 37 14.37 -8.90 -9.01
CA GLU A 37 14.43 -7.73 -8.12
C GLU A 37 15.29 -6.59 -8.70
N ALA A 38 16.51 -6.90 -9.17
CA ALA A 38 17.39 -5.92 -9.80
C ALA A 38 16.73 -5.24 -11.02
N LYS A 39 16.04 -6.00 -11.86
CA LYS A 39 15.32 -5.47 -13.03
C LYS A 39 14.13 -4.59 -12.64
N ASN A 40 13.42 -4.96 -11.58
CA ASN A 40 12.32 -4.16 -11.05
C ASN A 40 12.82 -2.81 -10.53
N ALA A 41 13.97 -2.80 -9.85
CA ALA A 41 14.64 -1.59 -9.39
C ALA A 41 15.03 -0.68 -10.55
N ASP A 42 15.69 -1.21 -11.59
CA ASP A 42 16.05 -0.44 -12.78
C ASP A 42 14.82 0.15 -13.49
N ARG A 43 13.74 -0.64 -13.61
CA ARG A 43 12.46 -0.18 -14.18
C ARG A 43 11.89 0.97 -13.36
N LEU A 44 11.89 0.87 -12.03
CA LEU A 44 11.42 1.93 -11.15
C LEU A 44 12.29 3.20 -11.29
N ALA A 45 13.60 3.04 -11.25
CA ALA A 45 14.55 4.15 -11.34
C ALA A 45 14.36 4.98 -12.62
N GLU A 46 14.18 4.32 -13.77
CA GLU A 46 13.92 5.00 -15.05
C GLU A 46 12.54 5.66 -15.08
N MET A 47 11.52 4.96 -14.59
CA MET A 47 10.12 5.43 -14.58
C MET A 47 9.93 6.68 -13.72
N PHE A 48 10.67 6.80 -12.61
CA PHE A 48 10.53 7.87 -11.63
C PHE A 48 11.70 8.85 -11.58
N LYS A 49 12.53 8.91 -12.62
CA LYS A 49 13.71 9.81 -12.71
C LYS A 49 13.40 11.32 -12.54
N HIS A 50 12.14 11.73 -12.72
CA HIS A 50 11.67 13.09 -12.48
C HIS A 50 11.48 13.40 -10.99
N LEU A 51 11.25 12.39 -10.14
CA LEU A 51 11.16 12.54 -8.70
C LEU A 51 12.57 12.63 -8.09
N LYS A 52 13.10 13.87 -8.00
CA LYS A 52 14.47 14.12 -7.52
C LYS A 52 14.74 13.72 -6.07
N PHE A 53 13.69 13.51 -5.28
CA PHE A 53 13.80 13.02 -3.91
C PHE A 53 13.90 11.49 -3.82
N LEU A 54 13.62 10.75 -4.90
CA LEU A 54 13.67 9.29 -4.90
C LEU A 54 15.07 8.82 -5.32
N LYS A 55 15.65 7.96 -4.50
CA LYS A 55 16.88 7.23 -4.78
C LYS A 55 16.55 5.74 -4.89
N VAL A 56 16.92 5.14 -6.01
CA VAL A 56 16.97 3.68 -6.18
C VAL A 56 18.45 3.31 -6.32
N PRO A 57 18.98 2.39 -5.50
CA PRO A 57 20.36 1.94 -5.61
C PRO A 57 20.68 1.43 -7.01
N LYS A 58 21.86 1.78 -7.54
CA LYS A 58 22.34 1.16 -8.77
C LYS A 58 22.60 -0.33 -8.56
N MET A 59 22.06 -1.18 -9.43
CA MET A 59 22.29 -2.62 -9.40
C MET A 59 23.62 -3.00 -10.07
N TYR A 60 24.43 -3.84 -9.43
CA TYR A 60 25.68 -4.36 -9.99
C TYR A 60 25.50 -5.81 -10.45
N TYR A 61 25.11 -5.98 -11.71
CA TYR A 61 24.80 -7.28 -12.29
C TYR A 61 26.00 -8.22 -12.36
N GLU A 62 27.22 -7.69 -12.56
CA GLU A 62 28.45 -8.48 -12.57
C GLU A 62 28.74 -9.19 -11.23
N TYR A 63 28.16 -8.71 -10.13
CA TYR A 63 28.29 -9.29 -8.78
C TYR A 63 26.97 -9.88 -8.27
N SER A 64 25.97 -10.02 -9.14
CA SER A 64 24.64 -10.50 -8.77
C SER A 64 24.31 -11.85 -9.41
N THR A 65 23.57 -12.67 -8.68
CA THR A 65 23.04 -13.97 -9.11
C THR A 65 21.58 -14.06 -8.65
N PRO A 66 20.80 -15.07 -9.07
CA PRO A 66 19.44 -15.25 -8.55
C PRO A 66 19.34 -15.39 -7.02
N ARG A 67 20.46 -15.63 -6.31
CA ARG A 67 20.50 -15.82 -4.84
C ARG A 67 21.41 -14.82 -4.11
N LEU A 68 22.03 -13.88 -4.83
CA LEU A 68 22.86 -12.82 -4.26
C LEU A 68 22.62 -11.53 -5.05
N LEU A 69 22.13 -10.48 -4.38
CA LEU A 69 21.99 -9.15 -4.97
C LEU A 69 23.12 -8.26 -4.49
N THR A 70 23.82 -7.60 -5.42
CA THR A 70 24.80 -6.56 -5.10
C THR A 70 24.34 -5.24 -5.70
N MET A 71 24.26 -4.20 -4.86
CA MET A 71 23.79 -2.87 -5.25
C MET A 71 24.62 -1.75 -4.61
N GLU A 72 24.41 -0.52 -5.07
CA GLU A 72 25.01 0.69 -4.51
C GLU A 72 24.72 0.82 -3.01
N PHE A 73 25.79 1.02 -2.23
CA PHE A 73 25.63 1.37 -0.83
C PHE A 73 25.05 2.79 -0.73
N CYS A 74 23.86 2.89 -0.14
CA CYS A 74 23.19 4.16 0.08
C CYS A 74 23.25 4.51 1.57
N GLU A 75 23.65 5.74 1.86
CA GLU A 75 23.63 6.29 3.22
C GLU A 75 22.20 6.68 3.61
N GLY A 76 21.93 6.72 4.92
CA GLY A 76 20.65 7.09 5.50
C GLY A 76 20.33 6.27 6.74
N GLU A 77 19.23 6.59 7.40
CA GLU A 77 18.65 5.78 8.46
C GLU A 77 17.25 5.32 8.07
N HIS A 78 16.71 4.33 8.78
CA HIS A 78 15.36 3.85 8.52
C HIS A 78 14.31 4.97 8.59
N ILE A 79 13.32 4.91 7.72
CA ILE A 79 12.28 5.95 7.59
C ILE A 79 11.42 6.13 8.85
N ASP A 80 11.45 5.18 9.78
CA ASP A 80 10.77 5.23 11.07
C ASP A 80 11.69 5.68 12.24
N ASP A 81 12.95 6.03 11.99
CA ASP A 81 13.85 6.59 13.01
C ASP A 81 13.57 8.08 13.28
N ILE A 82 12.70 8.32 14.25
CA ILE A 82 12.30 9.67 14.68
C ILE A 82 13.48 10.44 15.28
N ASP A 83 14.37 9.79 16.03
CA ASP A 83 15.49 10.43 16.71
C ASP A 83 16.51 10.96 15.68
N PHE A 84 16.79 10.17 14.65
CA PHE A 84 17.59 10.59 13.50
C PHE A 84 16.98 11.81 12.81
N MET A 85 15.66 11.79 12.56
CA MET A 85 14.99 12.92 11.90
C MET A 85 15.02 14.21 12.73
N ILE A 86 14.83 14.10 14.06
CA ILE A 86 14.92 15.25 14.97
C ILE A 86 16.36 15.80 14.98
N LYS A 87 17.35 14.92 15.16
CA LYS A 87 18.77 15.30 15.22
C LYS A 87 19.25 15.98 13.94
N ASN A 88 18.76 15.53 12.79
CA ASN A 88 19.14 16.06 11.49
C ASN A 88 18.20 17.16 10.97
N ASN A 89 17.20 17.57 11.75
CA ASN A 89 16.20 18.57 11.35
C ASN A 89 15.56 18.22 10.00
N ILE A 90 15.03 16.99 9.89
CA ILE A 90 14.29 16.47 8.75
C ILE A 90 12.80 16.67 9.03
N ASP A 91 12.06 17.23 8.07
CA ASP A 91 10.61 17.39 8.20
C ASP A 91 9.91 16.06 7.89
N ARG A 92 9.39 15.42 8.95
CA ARG A 92 8.59 14.19 8.88
C ARG A 92 7.38 14.31 7.95
N HIS A 93 6.79 15.50 7.86
CA HIS A 93 5.65 15.75 6.98
C HIS A 93 6.06 15.74 5.51
N ASP A 94 7.22 16.32 5.18
CA ASP A 94 7.79 16.26 3.84
C ASP A 94 8.14 14.83 3.43
N VAL A 95 8.65 14.00 4.35
CA VAL A 95 8.87 12.56 4.11
C VAL A 95 7.57 11.84 3.78
N CYS A 96 6.51 12.04 4.56
CA CYS A 96 5.21 11.42 4.29
C CYS A 96 4.61 11.88 2.95
N ARG A 97 4.70 13.19 2.65
CA ARG A 97 4.25 13.77 1.37
C ARG A 97 4.97 13.14 0.18
N LYS A 98 6.29 12.98 0.27
CA LYS A 98 7.09 12.33 -0.77
C LYS A 98 6.71 10.86 -0.97
N MET A 99 6.47 10.12 0.12
CA MET A 99 5.95 8.75 0.05
C MET A 99 4.57 8.70 -0.59
N GLY A 100 3.62 9.51 -0.13
CA GLY A 100 2.28 9.61 -0.71
C GLY A 100 2.33 9.90 -2.21
N ARG A 101 3.08 10.93 -2.61
CA ARG A 101 3.29 11.26 -4.01
C ARG A 101 3.86 10.10 -4.82
N LEU A 102 4.90 9.43 -4.34
CA LEU A 102 5.52 8.30 -5.03
C LEU A 102 4.50 7.18 -5.31
N TYR A 103 3.77 6.78 -4.27
CA TYR A 103 2.80 5.69 -4.35
C TYR A 103 1.57 6.05 -5.18
N SER A 104 1.16 7.31 -5.17
CA SER A 104 0.06 7.78 -6.02
C SER A 104 0.43 7.85 -7.47
N GLU A 105 1.66 8.24 -7.82
CA GLU A 105 2.13 8.14 -9.19
C GLU A 105 2.24 6.66 -9.62
N MET A 106 2.73 5.76 -8.76
CA MET A 106 2.74 4.31 -9.00
C MET A 106 1.35 3.74 -9.33
N ILE A 107 0.32 4.11 -8.55
CA ILE A 107 -1.05 3.60 -8.73
C ILE A 107 -1.76 4.30 -9.88
N PHE A 108 -1.84 5.63 -9.85
CA PHE A 108 -2.74 6.40 -10.72
C PHE A 108 -2.13 6.84 -12.03
N LEU A 109 -0.81 6.94 -12.17
CA LEU A 109 -0.15 7.38 -13.40
C LEU A 109 0.48 6.23 -14.17
N ASN A 110 1.25 5.38 -13.48
CA ASN A 110 2.07 4.36 -14.13
C ASN A 110 1.44 2.97 -14.13
N GLY A 111 0.61 2.64 -13.14
CA GLY A 111 0.08 1.30 -12.96
C GLY A 111 1.16 0.27 -12.63
N TYR A 112 2.20 0.67 -11.91
CA TYR A 112 3.30 -0.21 -11.50
C TYR A 112 3.60 0.01 -10.02
N LEU A 113 3.00 -0.83 -9.19
CA LEU A 113 2.94 -0.64 -7.74
C LEU A 113 3.94 -1.54 -7.02
N HIS A 114 4.86 -0.95 -6.26
CA HIS A 114 5.58 -1.69 -5.24
C HIS A 114 4.61 -2.05 -4.11
N SER A 115 4.39 -3.33 -3.86
CA SER A 115 3.33 -3.76 -2.93
C SER A 115 3.83 -4.03 -1.49
N ASP A 116 5.03 -3.56 -1.14
CA ASP A 116 5.62 -3.78 0.19
C ASP A 116 6.60 -2.69 0.67
N PRO A 117 6.16 -1.42 0.87
CA PRO A 117 6.97 -0.37 1.49
C PRO A 117 7.22 -0.59 2.99
N HIS A 118 7.78 -1.72 3.38
CA HIS A 118 8.11 -1.94 4.77
C HIS A 118 9.16 -0.90 5.21
N PRO A 119 9.00 -0.23 6.38
CA PRO A 119 9.94 0.80 6.84
C PRO A 119 11.41 0.33 6.88
N GLY A 120 11.63 -0.96 7.15
CA GLY A 120 12.94 -1.59 7.11
C GLY A 120 13.65 -1.54 5.74
N ASN A 121 12.91 -1.38 4.65
CA ASN A 121 13.42 -1.33 3.28
C ASN A 121 13.47 0.09 2.70
N VAL A 122 13.16 1.09 3.53
CA VAL A 122 13.13 2.50 3.12
C VAL A 122 14.05 3.30 4.03
N LEU A 123 15.03 3.95 3.44
CA LEU A 123 15.90 4.88 4.16
C LEU A 123 15.52 6.33 3.88
N VAL A 124 15.80 7.18 4.85
CA VAL A 124 15.79 8.62 4.69
C VAL A 124 17.22 9.13 4.85
N ASN A 125 17.66 9.90 3.86
CA ASN A 125 18.97 10.53 3.86
C ASN A 125 18.84 12.04 3.73
N LYS A 126 19.67 12.79 4.45
CA LYS A 126 19.78 14.24 4.29
C LYS A 126 21.11 14.57 3.65
N LYS A 127 21.07 15.07 2.43
CA LYS A 127 22.26 15.52 1.69
C LYS A 127 22.87 16.76 2.32
N GLU A 128 24.14 17.00 2.00
CA GLU A 128 24.89 18.20 2.41
C GLU A 128 24.21 19.51 1.96
N ASN A 129 23.51 19.50 0.81
CA ASN A 129 22.75 20.65 0.32
C ASN A 129 21.42 20.89 1.07
N GLY A 130 21.09 20.04 2.05
CA GLY A 130 19.87 20.11 2.85
C GLY A 130 18.67 19.36 2.27
N GLU A 131 18.78 18.82 1.05
CA GLU A 131 17.71 18.02 0.44
C GLU A 131 17.56 16.67 1.15
N VAL A 132 16.30 16.24 1.30
CA VAL A 132 15.95 14.96 1.90
C VAL A 132 15.59 13.97 0.80
N GLU A 133 16.33 12.87 0.72
CA GLU A 133 16.08 11.74 -0.16
C GLU A 133 15.37 10.60 0.55
N ILE A 134 14.55 9.88 -0.20
CA ILE A 134 13.97 8.59 0.15
C ILE A 134 14.67 7.53 -0.69
N VAL A 135 15.33 6.59 -0.02
CA VAL A 135 15.99 5.46 -0.67
C VAL A 135 15.09 4.24 -0.57
N LEU A 136 14.68 3.67 -1.70
CA LEU A 136 13.99 2.37 -1.73
C LEU A 136 15.01 1.26 -1.98
N LEU A 137 15.12 0.30 -1.06
CA LEU A 137 16.08 -0.79 -1.14
C LEU A 137 15.50 -2.08 -1.74
N ASP A 138 14.27 -2.41 -1.36
CA ASP A 138 13.60 -3.66 -1.76
C ASP A 138 12.78 -3.44 -3.03
N HIS A 139 12.94 -4.36 -3.97
CA HIS A 139 12.20 -4.36 -5.23
C HIS A 139 11.61 -5.73 -5.61
N CYS A 140 11.39 -6.60 -4.62
CA CYS A 140 10.94 -7.98 -4.82
C CYS A 140 9.49 -8.09 -5.30
N LEU A 141 8.59 -7.26 -4.75
CA LEU A 141 7.15 -7.40 -4.97
C LEU A 141 6.55 -6.20 -5.70
N TYR A 142 6.30 -6.40 -7.00
CA TYR A 142 5.62 -5.46 -7.88
C TYR A 142 4.35 -6.02 -8.48
N LEU A 143 3.40 -5.12 -8.71
CA LEU A 143 2.14 -5.40 -9.36
C LEU A 143 1.94 -4.46 -10.55
N ASP A 144 1.74 -5.01 -11.74
CA ASP A 144 1.18 -4.26 -12.87
C ASP A 144 -0.34 -4.12 -12.70
N ILE A 145 -0.82 -2.89 -12.77
CA ILE A 145 -2.22 -2.50 -12.65
C ILE A 145 -2.67 -1.95 -14.01
N ASP A 146 -3.62 -2.63 -14.65
CA ASP A 146 -4.14 -2.19 -15.93
C ASP A 146 -4.98 -0.91 -15.83
N ASP A 147 -5.11 -0.20 -16.95
CA ASP A 147 -5.79 1.10 -17.01
C ASP A 147 -7.27 1.01 -16.64
N ARG A 148 -7.93 -0.13 -16.89
CA ARG A 148 -9.33 -0.34 -16.52
C ARG A 148 -9.45 -0.36 -15.00
N PHE A 149 -8.64 -1.16 -14.32
CA PHE A 149 -8.65 -1.23 -12.86
C PHE A 149 -8.25 0.11 -12.23
N ARG A 150 -7.24 0.80 -12.78
CA ARG A 150 -6.87 2.16 -12.33
C ARG A 150 -8.04 3.14 -12.41
N GLY A 151 -8.79 3.12 -13.52
CA GLY A 151 -10.00 3.93 -13.69
C GLY A 151 -11.06 3.61 -12.63
N LEU A 152 -11.33 2.32 -12.40
CA LEU A 152 -12.27 1.88 -11.35
C LEU A 152 -11.82 2.30 -9.94
N TYR A 153 -10.53 2.21 -9.65
CA TYR A 153 -9.98 2.62 -8.37
C TYR A 153 -10.03 4.15 -8.17
N ALA A 154 -9.80 4.93 -9.22
CA ALA A 154 -10.00 6.38 -9.19
C ALA A 154 -11.48 6.74 -8.96
N ASP A 155 -12.38 6.08 -9.69
CA ASP A 155 -13.83 6.25 -9.52
C ASP A 155 -14.30 5.90 -8.10
N LEU A 156 -13.73 4.84 -7.50
CA LEU A 156 -13.97 4.49 -6.10
C LEU A 156 -13.60 5.64 -5.17
N TRP A 157 -12.38 6.17 -5.29
CA TRP A 157 -11.93 7.29 -4.45
C TRP A 157 -12.75 8.56 -4.67
N LEU A 158 -13.11 8.89 -5.91
CA LEU A 158 -13.99 10.02 -6.20
C LEU A 158 -15.34 9.86 -5.49
N ALA A 159 -15.95 8.67 -5.53
CA ALA A 159 -17.21 8.38 -4.85
C ALA A 159 -17.09 8.36 -3.31
N LEU A 160 -15.90 8.11 -2.77
CA LEU A 160 -15.63 8.18 -1.32
C LEU A 160 -15.37 9.61 -0.83
N LEU A 161 -14.72 10.42 -1.66
CA LEU A 161 -14.38 11.82 -1.36
C LEU A 161 -15.59 12.74 -1.51
N ALA A 162 -16.34 12.56 -2.59
CA ALA A 162 -17.63 13.19 -2.84
C ALA A 162 -18.69 12.07 -2.86
N PRO A 163 -19.39 11.84 -1.72
CA PRO A 163 -20.27 10.69 -1.55
C PRO A 163 -21.25 10.51 -2.70
N ASP A 164 -21.02 9.45 -3.47
CA ASP A 164 -21.90 9.00 -4.54
C ASP A 164 -22.20 7.50 -4.33
N PRO A 165 -23.29 7.18 -3.60
CA PRO A 165 -23.64 5.79 -3.29
C PRO A 165 -23.93 4.94 -4.54
N ASP A 166 -24.46 5.55 -5.59
CA ASP A 166 -24.80 4.85 -6.84
C ASP A 166 -23.52 4.52 -7.60
N LYS A 167 -22.59 5.47 -7.72
CA LYS A 167 -21.26 5.22 -8.28
C LYS A 167 -20.50 4.18 -7.46
N LEU A 168 -20.51 4.29 -6.12
CA LEU A 168 -19.86 3.33 -5.23
C LEU A 168 -20.40 1.91 -5.42
N ARG A 169 -21.73 1.76 -5.55
CA ARG A 169 -22.36 0.45 -5.84
C ARG A 169 -21.94 -0.08 -7.21
N SER A 170 -21.92 0.77 -8.23
CA SER A 170 -21.51 0.37 -9.59
C SER A 170 -20.05 -0.12 -9.62
N VAL A 171 -19.13 0.62 -9.00
CA VAL A 171 -17.71 0.27 -8.94
C VAL A 171 -17.49 -1.00 -8.12
N ALA A 172 -18.15 -1.13 -6.97
CA ALA A 172 -18.07 -2.35 -6.17
C ALA A 172 -18.60 -3.59 -6.92
N ALA A 173 -19.64 -3.44 -7.75
CA ALA A 173 -20.13 -4.51 -8.61
C ALA A 173 -19.12 -4.88 -9.70
N GLU A 174 -18.50 -3.89 -10.36
CA GLU A 174 -17.44 -4.13 -11.36
C GLU A 174 -16.19 -4.77 -10.76
N MET A 175 -15.86 -4.46 -9.51
CA MET A 175 -14.79 -5.10 -8.74
C MET A 175 -15.21 -6.46 -8.15
N GLY A 176 -16.40 -6.98 -8.46
CA GLY A 176 -16.85 -8.31 -8.04
C GLY A 176 -17.42 -8.40 -6.61
N VAL A 177 -17.42 -7.30 -5.85
CA VAL A 177 -17.92 -7.26 -4.47
C VAL A 177 -19.45 -7.19 -4.41
N GLY A 178 -20.07 -6.42 -5.33
CA GLY A 178 -21.52 -6.33 -5.48
C GLY A 178 -22.24 -5.72 -4.27
N GLU A 179 -23.25 -6.43 -3.74
CA GLU A 179 -24.12 -5.94 -2.66
C GLU A 179 -23.38 -5.59 -1.36
N LEU A 180 -22.14 -6.07 -1.18
CA LEU A 180 -21.31 -5.74 -0.01
C LEU A 180 -20.57 -4.40 -0.18
N TYR A 181 -20.96 -3.55 -1.14
CA TYR A 181 -20.32 -2.26 -1.44
C TYR A 181 -20.14 -1.36 -0.21
N GLY A 182 -21.09 -1.38 0.73
CA GLY A 182 -21.02 -0.57 1.95
C GLY A 182 -19.87 -1.01 2.85
N LEU A 183 -19.73 -2.32 3.07
CA LEU A 183 -18.62 -2.87 3.86
C LEU A 183 -17.29 -2.70 3.13
N PHE A 184 -17.27 -2.90 1.82
CA PHE A 184 -16.10 -2.64 0.98
C PHE A 184 -15.60 -1.20 1.13
N ALA A 185 -16.50 -0.23 1.02
CA ALA A 185 -16.17 1.18 1.20
C ALA A 185 -15.60 1.46 2.61
N CYS A 186 -16.18 0.86 3.66
CA CYS A 186 -15.67 0.97 5.02
C CYS A 186 -14.25 0.38 5.16
N ILE A 187 -13.96 -0.76 4.52
CA ILE A 187 -12.63 -1.39 4.53
C ILE A 187 -11.61 -0.48 3.83
N VAL A 188 -11.92 0.00 2.62
CA VAL A 188 -11.01 0.86 1.83
C VAL A 188 -10.77 2.20 2.49
N ALA A 189 -11.84 2.84 2.97
CA ALA A 189 -11.74 4.11 3.68
C ALA A 189 -11.08 3.95 5.05
N ARG A 190 -11.21 2.77 5.66
CA ARG A 190 -10.98 2.50 7.08
C ARG A 190 -11.77 3.46 7.96
N ARG A 191 -13.05 3.65 7.61
CA ARG A 191 -13.99 4.57 8.24
C ARG A 191 -15.34 3.89 8.41
N PHE A 192 -16.12 4.34 9.39
CA PHE A 192 -17.51 3.91 9.48
C PHE A 192 -18.34 4.42 8.31
N TRP A 193 -19.41 3.69 8.00
CA TRP A 193 -20.38 4.07 6.97
C TRP A 193 -20.90 5.50 7.14
N LYS A 194 -21.09 5.96 8.38
CA LYS A 194 -21.52 7.34 8.67
C LYS A 194 -20.54 8.39 8.14
N ALA A 195 -19.23 8.14 8.24
CA ALA A 195 -18.22 9.04 7.69
C ALA A 195 -18.09 8.90 6.17
N VAL A 196 -18.18 7.67 5.65
CA VAL A 196 -18.18 7.41 4.20
C VAL A 196 -19.36 8.11 3.51
N SER A 197 -20.57 8.00 4.05
CA SER A 197 -21.79 8.60 3.49
C SER A 197 -21.84 10.13 3.58
N GLN A 198 -21.04 10.74 4.47
CA GLN A 198 -20.94 12.20 4.62
C GLN A 198 -19.72 12.80 3.91
N GLY A 199 -18.83 11.96 3.39
CA GLY A 199 -17.59 12.34 2.72
C GLY A 199 -16.42 12.31 3.68
N ILE A 200 -15.38 11.54 3.35
CA ILE A 200 -14.26 11.24 4.27
C ILE A 200 -13.47 12.52 4.64
N LYS A 201 -13.47 13.53 3.76
CA LYS A 201 -12.82 14.84 4.01
C LYS A 201 -13.51 15.69 5.08
N ASN A 202 -14.79 15.45 5.36
CA ASN A 202 -15.61 16.35 6.17
C ASN A 202 -15.52 16.10 7.68
N LYS A 203 -14.86 15.02 8.12
CA LYS A 203 -14.70 14.69 9.55
C LYS A 203 -13.34 14.05 9.84
N LYS A 204 -12.59 14.62 10.79
CA LYS A 204 -11.38 13.99 11.35
C LYS A 204 -11.75 12.70 12.08
N MET A 205 -10.93 11.67 11.95
CA MET A 205 -11.11 10.40 12.65
C MET A 205 -10.79 10.61 14.14
N ASP A 206 -11.71 10.20 15.01
CA ASP A 206 -11.52 10.25 16.46
C ASP A 206 -10.93 8.91 16.95
N THR A 207 -10.18 8.90 18.05
CA THR A 207 -9.65 7.65 18.65
C THR A 207 -10.77 6.69 19.04
N ASP A 208 -11.90 7.23 19.49
CA ASP A 208 -13.11 6.46 19.81
C ASP A 208 -13.71 5.78 18.55
N GLU A 209 -13.56 6.41 17.37
CA GLU A 209 -14.02 5.86 16.09
C GLU A 209 -13.23 4.60 15.69
N GLN A 210 -11.93 4.53 16.01
CA GLN A 210 -11.09 3.37 15.70
C GLN A 210 -11.41 2.15 16.56
N ASP A 211 -11.60 2.33 17.87
CA ASP A 211 -11.85 1.21 18.77
C ASP A 211 -13.27 0.65 18.59
N GLU A 212 -14.25 1.51 18.32
CA GLU A 212 -15.59 1.05 17.91
C GLU A 212 -15.52 0.29 16.57
N LEU A 213 -14.71 0.73 15.60
CA LEU A 213 -14.53 0.04 14.31
C LEU A 213 -13.99 -1.36 14.52
N ARG A 214 -12.99 -1.53 15.40
CA ARG A 214 -12.39 -2.84 15.72
C ARG A 214 -13.41 -3.79 16.35
N LEU A 215 -14.17 -3.32 17.34
CA LEU A 215 -15.19 -4.11 18.01
C LEU A 215 -16.31 -4.53 17.04
N TYR A 216 -16.74 -3.61 16.18
CA TYR A 216 -17.74 -3.91 15.16
C TYR A 216 -17.21 -4.87 14.08
N ALA A 217 -15.95 -4.70 13.63
CA ALA A 217 -15.31 -5.57 12.66
C ALA A 217 -15.24 -7.03 13.12
N ALA A 218 -15.03 -7.29 14.42
CA ALA A 218 -15.05 -8.64 14.97
C ALA A 218 -16.40 -9.36 14.76
N SER A 219 -17.51 -8.62 14.76
CA SER A 219 -18.85 -9.15 14.47
C SER A 219 -19.12 -9.38 12.98
N LEU A 220 -18.28 -8.81 12.10
CA LEU A 220 -18.41 -8.86 10.64
C LEU A 220 -17.35 -9.74 9.96
N ILE A 221 -16.58 -10.52 10.73
CA ILE A 221 -15.50 -11.36 10.19
C ILE A 221 -15.95 -12.19 8.97
N PRO A 222 -17.10 -12.89 8.97
CA PRO A 222 -17.54 -13.65 7.80
C PRO A 222 -17.76 -12.77 6.56
N GLN A 223 -18.37 -11.60 6.73
CA GLN A 223 -18.63 -10.66 5.63
C GLN A 223 -17.34 -10.02 5.13
N ILE A 224 -16.41 -9.69 6.02
CA ILE A 224 -15.08 -9.18 5.65
C ILE A 224 -14.33 -10.24 4.84
N SER A 225 -14.35 -11.50 5.30
CA SER A 225 -13.74 -12.61 4.55
C SER A 225 -14.36 -12.76 3.15
N GLU A 226 -15.67 -12.62 3.03
CA GLU A 226 -16.36 -12.66 1.73
C GLU A 226 -15.98 -11.49 0.82
N VAL A 227 -15.86 -10.27 1.35
CA VAL A 227 -15.38 -9.10 0.57
C VAL A 227 -13.96 -9.34 0.07
N LEU A 228 -13.05 -9.76 0.95
CA LEU A 228 -11.65 -10.04 0.61
C LEU A 228 -11.51 -11.16 -0.43
N HIS A 229 -12.38 -12.16 -0.37
CA HIS A 229 -12.40 -13.25 -1.34
C HIS A 229 -12.91 -12.83 -2.72
N ARG A 230 -13.88 -11.92 -2.79
CA ARG A 230 -14.51 -11.47 -4.05
C ARG A 230 -13.72 -10.39 -4.79
N MET A 231 -13.01 -9.55 -4.05
CA MET A 231 -12.31 -8.42 -4.64
C MET A 231 -11.14 -8.85 -5.54
N PRO A 232 -10.74 -8.02 -6.52
CA PRO A 232 -9.63 -8.34 -7.39
C PRO A 232 -8.32 -8.35 -6.60
N ARG A 233 -7.38 -9.20 -7.00
CA ARG A 233 -6.09 -9.35 -6.30
C ARG A 233 -5.31 -8.05 -6.21
N GLN A 234 -5.41 -7.22 -7.25
CA GLN A 234 -4.81 -5.89 -7.29
C GLN A 234 -5.27 -5.03 -6.11
N MET A 235 -6.55 -5.15 -5.73
CA MET A 235 -7.11 -4.40 -4.61
C MET A 235 -6.52 -4.86 -3.27
N LEU A 236 -6.31 -6.16 -3.08
CA LEU A 236 -5.72 -6.69 -1.85
C LEU A 236 -4.30 -6.15 -1.61
N LEU A 237 -3.48 -6.10 -2.66
CA LEU A 237 -2.11 -5.57 -2.58
C LEU A 237 -2.09 -4.05 -2.39
N ILE A 238 -3.03 -3.33 -3.01
CA ILE A 238 -3.22 -1.89 -2.77
C ILE A 238 -3.63 -1.65 -1.30
N LEU A 239 -4.54 -2.44 -0.75
CA LEU A 239 -4.93 -2.35 0.67
C LEU A 239 -3.72 -2.56 1.60
N LYS A 240 -2.92 -3.61 1.36
CA LYS A 240 -1.67 -3.85 2.11
C LYS A 240 -0.75 -2.63 2.05
N THR A 241 -0.55 -2.08 0.85
CA THR A 241 0.33 -0.94 0.62
C THR A 241 -0.15 0.31 1.33
N ASN A 242 -1.44 0.63 1.21
CA ASN A 242 -2.06 1.77 1.88
C ASN A 242 -1.98 1.64 3.41
N ASP A 243 -2.13 0.43 3.96
CA ASP A 243 -2.00 0.20 5.40
C ASP A 243 -0.57 0.45 5.89
N LEU A 244 0.45 0.03 5.13
CA LEU A 244 1.85 0.30 5.44
C LEU A 244 2.16 1.81 5.40
N LEU A 245 1.68 2.52 4.37
CA LEU A 245 1.85 3.97 4.27
C LEU A 245 1.16 4.72 5.41
N ARG A 246 -0.06 4.33 5.78
CA ARG A 246 -0.78 4.92 6.92
C ARG A 246 -0.12 4.62 8.25
N ASN A 247 0.45 3.43 8.42
CA ASN A 247 1.24 3.11 9.61
C ASN A 247 2.48 3.99 9.69
N LEU A 248 3.15 4.23 8.56
CA LEU A 248 4.27 5.17 8.51
C LEU A 248 3.84 6.59 8.93
N GLU A 249 2.70 7.10 8.43
CA GLU A 249 2.17 8.40 8.85
C GLU A 249 1.91 8.47 10.36
N HIS A 250 1.38 7.38 10.94
CA HIS A 250 1.13 7.26 12.37
C HIS A 250 2.42 7.29 13.19
N VAL A 251 3.41 6.46 12.82
CA VAL A 251 4.73 6.42 13.46
C VAL A 251 5.41 7.79 13.37
N LEU A 252 5.34 8.45 12.23
CA LEU A 252 5.90 9.78 12.03
C LEU A 252 5.08 10.92 12.67
N GLY A 253 3.88 10.63 13.19
CA GLY A 253 3.01 11.58 13.88
C GLY A 253 2.43 12.66 12.96
N THR A 254 2.18 12.33 11.69
CA THR A 254 1.75 13.28 10.65
C THR A 254 0.26 13.18 10.28
N GLU A 255 -0.44 12.18 10.81
CA GLU A 255 -1.85 11.82 10.58
C GLU A 255 -2.90 12.95 10.77
N ASN A 256 -2.56 13.99 11.54
CA ASN A 256 -3.49 15.06 11.92
C ASN A 256 -3.56 16.24 10.93
N ARG A 257 -2.73 16.22 9.87
CA ARG A 257 -2.68 17.26 8.84
C ARG A 257 -3.52 16.87 7.61
N SER A 258 -4.35 17.80 7.16
CA SER A 258 -5.42 17.62 6.17
C SER A 258 -4.97 17.22 4.75
N ASP A 259 -3.67 17.28 4.47
CA ASP A 259 -3.05 16.90 3.20
C ASP A 259 -2.63 15.43 3.12
N ALA A 260 -2.43 14.75 4.26
CA ALA A 260 -2.02 13.34 4.31
C ALA A 260 -3.02 12.38 3.62
N HIS A 261 -4.33 12.69 3.71
CA HIS A 261 -5.38 11.84 3.12
C HIS A 261 -5.68 12.10 1.64
N ILE A 262 -5.08 13.14 1.03
CA ILE A 262 -5.46 13.65 -0.30
C ILE A 262 -4.37 13.37 -1.34
N GLU A 263 -3.19 12.96 -0.90
CA GLU A 263 -2.09 12.59 -1.79
C GLU A 263 -2.00 11.08 -2.05
N MET A 264 -2.99 10.28 -1.62
CA MET A 264 -3.37 8.99 -2.20
C MET A 264 -4.43 9.24 -3.26
#